data_AF-A0A924Q2K5-F1
#
_entry.id   AF-A0A924Q2K5-F1
#
_cell.length_a   1.000
_cell.length_b   1.000
_cell.length_c   1.000
_cell.angle_alpha   90.00
_cell.angle_beta   90.00
_cell.angle_gamma   90.00
#
_symmetry.space_group_name_H-M   'P 1'
#
loop_
_entity.id
_entity.type
_entity.pdbx_description
1 polymer ?
#
loop_
_entity_poly.entity_id
_entity_poly.type
_entity_poly.pdbx_seq_one_letter_code
_entity_poly.pdbx_strand_id
1 'polypeptide(L)'
;MCRHAAYGQKRYEIAGLPQHLPVHEAALADDAALRVSWSDGPQLANPSDWRAGHDLSPAVRARRAGKVKSGRSGIGADMPRSDWLSMLAHSARELAWLERYAEPGFGVLHNVAREPGTVAQVGERLDFVWATNDNRRFDVMSVPHPTNLAYTAVGLGDRVVMRNDRTLHGRTAFDPNLGRRHWHGCYIDGDAMESRRLILRRAGGGAPLN
;
A
#
# COMPACT_ATOMS: atom_id res chain seq x y z
N MET A 1 26.87 -17.02 1.13
CA MET A 1 27.20 -16.77 2.55
C MET A 1 26.63 -15.46 3.11
N CYS A 2 26.45 -14.41 2.30
CA CYS A 2 26.05 -13.07 2.76
C CYS A 2 24.54 -12.88 3.08
N ARG A 3 23.68 -13.84 2.69
CA ARG A 3 22.23 -13.80 2.87
C ARG A 3 21.73 -15.12 3.46
N HIS A 4 20.77 -15.06 4.38
CA HIS A 4 20.11 -16.25 4.91
C HIS A 4 19.17 -16.85 3.85
N ALA A 5 19.30 -18.14 3.56
CA ALA A 5 18.57 -18.77 2.44
C ALA A 5 17.04 -18.76 2.64
N ALA A 6 16.55 -19.08 3.84
CA ALA A 6 15.11 -19.12 4.12
C ALA A 6 14.45 -17.73 4.24
N TYR A 7 15.05 -16.81 4.99
CA TYR A 7 14.43 -15.52 5.35
C TYR A 7 14.91 -14.34 4.50
N GLY A 8 15.95 -14.53 3.68
CA GLY A 8 16.49 -13.50 2.82
C GLY A 8 17.19 -12.34 3.55
N GLN A 9 17.41 -12.43 4.86
CA GLN A 9 18.07 -11.40 5.66
C GLN A 9 19.58 -11.35 5.37
N LYS A 10 20.17 -10.16 5.46
CA LYS A 10 21.63 -9.97 5.41
C LYS A 10 22.28 -10.65 6.62
N ARG A 11 23.45 -11.26 6.43
CA ARG A 11 24.21 -11.96 7.49
C ARG A 11 25.47 -11.22 7.93
N TYR A 12 25.61 -9.96 7.56
CA TYR A 12 26.76 -9.11 7.87
C TYR A 12 26.29 -7.71 8.22
N GLU A 13 27.08 -7.01 9.01
CA GLU A 13 26.87 -5.61 9.38
C GLU A 13 27.69 -4.69 8.48
N ILE A 14 27.16 -3.50 8.20
CA ILE A 14 27.88 -2.52 7.37
C ILE A 14 29.18 -2.07 8.07
N ALA A 15 29.16 -1.91 9.38
CA ALA A 15 30.34 -1.54 10.17
C ALA A 15 31.44 -2.61 10.17
N GLY A 16 31.11 -3.86 9.84
CA GLY A 16 32.07 -4.94 9.68
C GLY A 16 32.65 -5.06 8.29
N LEU A 17 32.18 -4.27 7.31
CA LEU A 17 32.73 -4.28 5.97
C LEU A 17 33.98 -3.39 5.88
N PRO A 18 35.02 -3.83 5.15
CA PRO A 18 36.16 -2.97 4.87
C PRO A 18 35.71 -1.74 4.06
N GLN A 19 36.24 -0.56 4.41
CA GLN A 19 35.95 0.70 3.70
C GLN A 19 36.40 0.65 2.23
N HIS A 20 37.46 -0.11 1.97
CA HIS A 20 38.00 -0.35 0.64
C HIS A 20 38.03 -1.85 0.38
N LEU A 21 37.18 -2.29 -0.55
CA LEU A 21 37.13 -3.68 -0.99
C LEU A 21 37.32 -3.73 -2.51
N PRO A 22 38.56 -3.86 -3.01
CA PRO A 22 38.80 -3.90 -4.45
C PRO A 22 38.22 -5.18 -5.07
N VAL A 23 37.71 -5.03 -6.28
CA VAL A 23 37.39 -6.15 -7.16
C VAL A 23 38.71 -6.76 -7.62
N HIS A 24 38.89 -8.06 -7.39
CA HIS A 24 40.03 -8.80 -7.90
C HIS A 24 39.78 -9.21 -9.36
N GLU A 25 38.60 -9.74 -9.65
CA GLU A 25 38.19 -10.14 -11.00
C GLU A 25 36.68 -9.95 -11.20
N ALA A 26 36.27 -9.59 -12.40
CA ALA A 26 34.88 -9.61 -12.81
C ALA A 26 34.75 -10.17 -14.23
N ALA A 27 33.90 -11.18 -14.40
CA ALA A 27 33.67 -11.82 -15.68
C ALA A 27 32.17 -12.08 -15.90
N LEU A 28 31.73 -11.92 -17.15
CA LEU A 28 30.40 -12.36 -17.58
C LEU A 28 30.49 -13.82 -17.98
N ALA A 29 29.64 -14.66 -17.40
CA ALA A 29 29.54 -16.07 -17.74
C ALA A 29 28.55 -16.33 -18.88
N ASP A 30 28.58 -17.54 -19.43
CA ASP A 30 27.73 -17.97 -20.55
C ASP A 30 26.22 -17.89 -20.23
N ASP A 31 25.86 -18.03 -18.95
CA ASP A 31 24.49 -17.87 -18.42
C ASP A 31 24.09 -16.39 -18.20
N ALA A 32 24.90 -15.45 -18.69
CA ALA A 32 24.79 -14.02 -18.46
C ALA A 32 24.88 -13.59 -16.99
N ALA A 33 25.29 -14.46 -16.06
CA ALA A 33 25.60 -14.08 -14.69
C ALA A 33 26.94 -13.32 -14.64
N LEU A 34 26.97 -12.22 -13.87
CA LEU A 34 28.21 -11.51 -13.59
C LEU A 34 28.83 -12.15 -12.36
N ARG A 35 30.02 -12.73 -12.53
CA ARG A 35 30.78 -13.32 -11.43
C ARG A 35 31.86 -12.34 -11.00
N VAL A 36 31.85 -11.96 -9.72
CA VAL A 36 32.80 -11.00 -9.14
C VAL A 36 33.55 -11.67 -8.00
N SER A 37 34.88 -11.64 -8.05
CA SER A 37 35.74 -11.99 -6.92
C SER A 37 36.28 -10.73 -6.27
N TRP A 38 36.30 -10.73 -4.94
CA TRP A 38 36.77 -9.62 -4.11
C TRP A 38 38.09 -10.00 -3.45
N SER A 39 38.89 -9.01 -3.06
CA SER A 39 40.19 -9.27 -2.44
C SER A 39 40.14 -10.03 -1.11
N ASP A 40 39.00 -10.03 -0.43
CA ASP A 40 38.83 -10.61 0.91
C ASP A 40 38.02 -11.91 0.94
N GLY A 41 37.53 -12.40 -0.22
CA GLY A 41 36.43 -13.33 -0.15
C GLY A 41 36.01 -14.02 -1.44
N PRO A 42 35.03 -14.91 -1.32
CA PRO A 42 34.63 -15.83 -2.38
C PRO A 42 33.98 -15.09 -3.56
N GLN A 43 34.05 -15.74 -4.73
CA GLN A 43 33.34 -15.29 -5.92
C GLN A 43 31.83 -15.29 -5.69
N LEU A 44 31.17 -14.19 -6.03
CA LEU A 44 29.71 -14.05 -5.99
C LEU A 44 29.18 -13.96 -7.43
N ALA A 45 28.09 -14.69 -7.70
CA ALA A 45 27.38 -14.63 -8.97
C ALA A 45 26.12 -13.77 -8.82
N ASN A 46 25.99 -12.77 -9.69
CA ASN A 46 24.83 -11.89 -9.77
C ASN A 46 24.06 -12.22 -11.06
N PRO A 47 22.89 -12.86 -10.99
CA PRO A 47 22.05 -13.15 -12.17
C PRO A 47 21.64 -11.89 -12.96
N SER A 48 21.41 -12.03 -14.26
CA SER A 48 21.14 -10.89 -15.16
C SER A 48 19.82 -10.17 -14.86
N ASP A 49 18.78 -10.92 -14.52
CA ASP A 49 17.47 -10.43 -14.08
C ASP A 49 17.58 -9.63 -12.77
N TRP A 50 18.35 -10.14 -11.79
CA TRP A 50 18.62 -9.43 -10.54
C TRP A 50 19.35 -8.12 -10.82
N ARG A 51 20.39 -8.12 -11.66
CA ARG A 51 21.14 -6.89 -12.01
C ARG A 51 20.24 -5.86 -12.70
N ALA A 52 19.42 -6.27 -13.66
CA ALA A 52 18.47 -5.39 -14.33
C ALA A 52 17.46 -4.78 -13.33
N GLY A 53 17.01 -5.58 -12.35
CA GLY A 53 16.13 -5.13 -11.27
C GLY A 53 16.81 -4.25 -10.22
N HIS A 54 18.14 -4.22 -10.15
CA HIS A 54 18.91 -3.44 -9.16
C HIS A 54 19.81 -2.38 -9.78
N ASP A 55 19.64 -2.06 -11.08
CA ASP A 55 20.43 -1.01 -11.73
C ASP A 55 20.22 0.36 -11.05
N LEU A 56 21.32 0.99 -10.62
CA LEU A 56 21.35 2.28 -9.92
C LEU A 56 21.65 3.46 -10.85
N SER A 57 21.71 3.23 -12.17
CA SER A 57 21.90 4.28 -13.17
C SER A 57 20.84 5.38 -13.01
N PRO A 58 21.19 6.67 -13.24
CA PRO A 58 20.25 7.78 -13.07
C PRO A 58 18.94 7.59 -13.86
N ALA A 59 19.03 7.05 -15.08
CA ALA A 59 17.87 6.81 -15.94
C ALA A 59 16.91 5.75 -15.34
N VAL A 60 17.44 4.64 -14.82
CA VAL A 60 16.62 3.60 -14.20
C VAL A 60 16.04 4.07 -12.86
N ARG A 61 16.82 4.79 -12.03
CA ARG A 61 16.32 5.39 -10.80
C ARG A 61 15.18 6.37 -11.05
N ALA A 62 15.31 7.23 -12.06
CA ALA A 62 14.25 8.17 -12.44
C ALA A 62 12.97 7.44 -12.89
N ARG A 63 13.10 6.30 -13.57
CA ARG A 63 11.95 5.46 -13.95
C ARG A 63 11.30 4.78 -12.73
N ARG A 64 12.08 4.32 -11.76
CA ARG A 64 11.60 3.67 -10.51
C ARG A 64 10.97 4.65 -9.53
N ALA A 65 11.38 5.91 -9.51
CA ALA A 65 10.86 6.93 -8.60
C ALA A 65 9.33 7.11 -8.68
N GLY A 66 8.69 6.57 -9.73
CA GLY A 66 7.25 6.63 -9.92
C GLY A 66 6.83 8.05 -10.29
N LYS A 67 5.88 8.18 -11.22
CA LYS A 67 5.19 9.46 -11.39
C LYS A 67 4.00 9.44 -10.45
N VAL A 68 4.04 10.23 -9.39
CA VAL A 68 2.82 10.52 -8.63
C VAL A 68 1.89 11.28 -9.58
N LYS A 69 0.83 10.63 -10.08
CA LYS A 69 -0.21 11.37 -10.81
C LYS A 69 -0.92 12.31 -9.84
N SER A 70 -0.66 13.60 -9.97
CA SER A 70 -1.42 14.66 -9.32
C SER A 70 -2.66 14.99 -10.15
N GLY A 71 -3.81 15.24 -9.50
CA GLY A 71 -5.04 15.70 -10.16
C GLY A 71 -6.28 14.87 -9.84
N ARG A 72 -7.40 15.18 -10.53
CA ARG A 72 -8.72 14.53 -10.37
C ARG A 72 -8.80 13.08 -10.89
N SER A 73 -7.68 12.50 -11.31
CA SER A 73 -7.63 11.13 -11.85
C SER A 73 -8.21 10.15 -10.82
N GLY A 74 -9.22 9.38 -11.23
CA GLY A 74 -9.92 8.45 -10.33
C GLY A 74 -11.08 9.05 -9.53
N ILE A 75 -11.48 10.32 -9.73
CA ILE A 75 -12.70 10.86 -9.12
C ILE A 75 -13.89 10.67 -10.08
N GLY A 76 -15.08 10.33 -9.56
CA GLY A 76 -16.29 10.16 -10.36
C GLY A 76 -16.46 8.73 -10.87
N ALA A 77 -16.63 8.56 -12.18
CA ALA A 77 -16.86 7.25 -12.81
C ALA A 77 -15.66 6.30 -12.65
N ASP A 78 -14.44 6.84 -12.60
CA ASP A 78 -13.19 6.07 -12.51
C ASP A 78 -12.79 5.75 -11.05
N MET A 79 -13.66 6.02 -10.09
CA MET A 79 -13.37 5.79 -8.67
C MET A 79 -13.15 4.30 -8.37
N PRO A 80 -12.04 3.92 -7.70
CA PRO A 80 -11.80 2.54 -7.32
C PRO A 80 -12.94 2.03 -6.45
N ARG A 81 -13.73 1.10 -6.99
CA ARG A 81 -14.90 0.53 -6.34
C ARG A 81 -14.80 -0.98 -6.27
N SER A 82 -15.22 -1.57 -5.16
CA SER A 82 -15.38 -3.02 -5.03
C SER A 82 -16.52 -3.37 -4.09
N ASP A 83 -17.11 -4.54 -4.34
CA ASP A 83 -17.99 -5.21 -3.40
C ASP A 83 -17.16 -5.77 -2.24
N TRP A 84 -17.57 -5.50 -1.01
CA TRP A 84 -16.84 -5.92 0.19
C TRP A 84 -16.76 -7.44 0.31
N LEU A 85 -17.89 -8.14 0.17
CA LEU A 85 -17.96 -9.59 0.37
C LEU A 85 -17.20 -10.34 -0.74
N SER A 86 -17.33 -9.87 -1.97
CA SER A 86 -16.61 -10.42 -3.13
C SER A 86 -15.10 -10.20 -3.02
N MET A 87 -14.67 -9.07 -2.45
CA MET A 87 -13.25 -8.81 -2.17
C MET A 87 -12.70 -9.77 -1.13
N LEU A 88 -13.47 -10.11 -0.09
CA LEU A 88 -13.08 -11.10 0.91
C LEU A 88 -12.96 -12.51 0.32
N ALA A 89 -13.85 -12.86 -0.60
CA ALA A 89 -13.90 -14.19 -1.21
C ALA A 89 -12.88 -14.41 -2.33
N HIS A 90 -12.41 -13.34 -3.00
CA HIS A 90 -11.62 -13.47 -4.23
C HIS A 90 -10.38 -12.56 -4.23
N SER A 91 -9.21 -13.18 -4.03
CA SER A 91 -7.91 -12.49 -4.04
C SER A 91 -7.63 -11.68 -5.31
N ALA A 92 -8.12 -12.11 -6.47
CA ALA A 92 -7.98 -11.35 -7.71
C ALA A 92 -8.76 -10.01 -7.69
N ARG A 93 -9.94 -10.00 -7.07
CA ARG A 93 -10.74 -8.77 -6.91
C ARG A 93 -10.12 -7.82 -5.91
N GLU A 94 -9.58 -8.38 -4.83
CA GLU A 94 -8.81 -7.62 -3.86
C GLU A 94 -7.58 -6.98 -4.50
N LEU A 95 -6.80 -7.75 -5.27
CA LEU A 95 -5.65 -7.23 -5.99
C LEU A 95 -6.06 -6.09 -6.93
N ALA A 96 -7.10 -6.30 -7.74
CA ALA A 96 -7.58 -5.28 -8.69
C ALA A 96 -8.03 -3.99 -7.98
N TRP A 97 -8.64 -4.09 -6.79
CA TRP A 97 -9.00 -2.92 -6.00
C TRP A 97 -7.77 -2.22 -5.43
N LEU A 98 -6.82 -2.97 -4.85
CA LEU A 98 -5.57 -2.42 -4.30
C LEU A 98 -4.71 -1.74 -5.37
N GLU A 99 -4.63 -2.30 -6.58
CA GLU A 99 -3.91 -1.68 -7.71
C GLU A 99 -4.54 -0.35 -8.14
N ARG A 100 -5.89 -0.28 -8.15
CA ARG A 100 -6.60 0.97 -8.45
C ARG A 100 -6.58 1.96 -7.29
N TYR A 101 -6.47 1.51 -6.04
CA TYR A 101 -6.34 2.36 -4.86
C TYR A 101 -4.95 2.97 -4.72
N ALA A 102 -3.90 2.21 -5.05
CA ALA A 102 -2.50 2.53 -4.77
C ALA A 102 -2.06 3.92 -5.27
N GLU A 103 -2.50 4.28 -6.46
CA GLU A 103 -2.15 5.54 -7.10
C GLU A 103 -3.00 6.71 -6.60
N PRO A 104 -4.34 6.73 -6.69
CA PRO A 104 -5.15 7.86 -6.22
C PRO A 104 -5.17 8.02 -4.70
N GLY A 105 -4.95 6.93 -3.95
CA GLY A 105 -5.00 6.94 -2.49
C GLY A 105 -6.42 7.04 -1.93
N PHE A 106 -7.47 6.78 -2.72
CA PHE A 106 -8.83 6.67 -2.22
C PHE A 106 -9.63 5.63 -3.00
N GLY A 107 -10.65 5.06 -2.35
CA GLY A 107 -11.50 4.04 -2.93
C GLY A 107 -12.76 3.81 -2.11
N VAL A 108 -13.72 3.11 -2.70
CA VAL A 108 -15.03 2.83 -2.12
C VAL A 108 -15.27 1.33 -2.05
N LEU A 109 -15.77 0.89 -0.90
CA LEU A 109 -16.24 -0.46 -0.67
C LEU A 109 -17.75 -0.41 -0.47
N HIS A 110 -18.51 -1.09 -1.34
CA HIS A 110 -19.96 -1.18 -1.22
C HIS A 110 -20.39 -2.51 -0.61
N ASN A 111 -21.65 -2.57 -0.17
CA ASN A 111 -22.22 -3.73 0.53
C ASN A 111 -21.47 -4.11 1.82
N VAL A 112 -20.96 -3.11 2.53
CA VAL A 112 -20.44 -3.29 3.89
C VAL A 112 -21.60 -3.26 4.87
N ALA A 113 -21.62 -4.20 5.81
CA ALA A 113 -22.65 -4.27 6.85
C ALA A 113 -22.76 -2.93 7.61
N ARG A 114 -23.99 -2.63 8.05
CA ARG A 114 -24.36 -1.36 8.73
C ARG A 114 -24.38 -1.51 10.25
N GLU A 115 -23.70 -2.52 10.78
CA GLU A 115 -23.62 -2.76 12.21
C GLU A 115 -22.49 -1.93 12.86
N PRO A 116 -22.63 -1.57 14.15
CA PRO A 116 -21.51 -1.07 14.93
C PRO A 116 -20.32 -2.05 14.88
N GLY A 117 -19.10 -1.52 14.77
CA GLY A 117 -17.86 -2.32 14.72
C GLY A 117 -17.42 -2.75 13.32
N THR A 118 -18.30 -2.78 12.31
CA THR A 118 -17.91 -3.22 10.95
C THR A 118 -16.80 -2.35 10.35
N VAL A 119 -16.76 -1.05 10.65
CA VAL A 119 -15.68 -0.16 10.17
C VAL A 119 -14.31 -0.57 10.71
N ALA A 120 -14.23 -0.98 11.98
CA ALA A 120 -12.99 -1.49 12.55
C ALA A 120 -12.60 -2.82 11.88
N GLN A 121 -13.55 -3.72 11.64
CA GLN A 121 -13.29 -4.99 10.92
C GLN A 121 -12.77 -4.76 9.50
N VAL A 122 -13.34 -3.80 8.77
CA VAL A 122 -12.82 -3.37 7.46
C VAL A 122 -11.41 -2.83 7.62
N GLY A 123 -11.19 -1.98 8.64
CA GLY A 123 -9.88 -1.48 9.02
C GLY A 123 -8.87 -2.61 9.18
N GLU A 124 -9.06 -3.52 10.15
CA GLU A 124 -8.17 -4.65 10.46
C GLU A 124 -7.85 -5.54 9.24
N ARG A 125 -8.81 -5.63 8.31
CA ARG A 125 -8.64 -6.44 7.10
C ARG A 125 -7.73 -5.77 6.08
N LEU A 126 -7.74 -4.44 6.04
CA LEU A 126 -6.90 -3.63 5.15
C LEU A 126 -5.54 -3.38 5.79
N ASP A 127 -5.51 -3.00 7.07
CA ASP A 127 -4.30 -2.76 7.85
C ASP A 127 -4.60 -2.73 9.36
N PHE A 128 -3.59 -2.49 10.19
CA PHE A 128 -3.77 -2.32 11.62
C PHE A 128 -4.53 -1.04 11.95
N VAL A 129 -5.60 -1.18 12.74
CA VAL A 129 -6.36 -0.02 13.24
C VAL A 129 -5.58 0.67 14.37
N TRP A 130 -5.31 1.96 14.19
CA TRP A 130 -4.64 2.77 15.20
C TRP A 130 -5.64 3.24 16.27
N ALA A 131 -5.33 2.98 17.54
CA ALA A 131 -6.10 3.48 18.68
C ALA A 131 -5.54 4.84 19.11
N THR A 132 -6.33 5.90 18.95
CA THR A 132 -5.83 7.27 19.14
C THR A 132 -6.22 7.92 20.46
N ASN A 133 -7.01 7.28 21.34
CA ASN A 133 -7.28 7.62 22.76
C ASN A 133 -8.43 6.73 23.28
N ASP A 134 -8.12 5.51 23.72
CA ASP A 134 -9.02 4.45 24.23
C ASP A 134 -10.12 3.89 23.31
N ASN A 135 -10.37 4.51 22.16
CA ASN A 135 -11.25 3.94 21.15
C ASN A 135 -10.52 3.70 19.81
N ARG A 136 -10.59 2.46 19.32
CA ARG A 136 -10.17 2.04 17.95
C ARG A 136 -11.05 2.64 16.83
N ARG A 137 -12.03 3.47 17.19
CA ARG A 137 -13.08 3.97 16.31
C ARG A 137 -13.58 5.31 16.84
N PHE A 138 -13.87 6.24 15.94
CA PHE A 138 -14.56 7.47 16.29
C PHE A 138 -15.96 7.50 15.68
N ASP A 139 -16.88 8.11 16.42
CA ASP A 139 -18.26 8.32 16.03
C ASP A 139 -18.45 9.77 15.55
N VAL A 140 -19.03 9.94 14.38
CA VAL A 140 -19.40 11.24 13.82
C VAL A 140 -20.91 11.29 13.72
N MET A 141 -21.55 12.02 14.64
CA MET A 141 -23.00 12.23 14.64
C MET A 141 -23.35 13.67 14.27
N SER A 142 -24.41 13.85 13.49
CA SER A 142 -25.04 15.16 13.33
C SER A 142 -25.89 15.46 14.57
N VAL A 143 -25.47 16.47 15.33
CA VAL A 143 -26.19 17.01 16.49
C VAL A 143 -26.49 18.50 16.23
N PRO A 144 -27.59 19.07 16.76
CA PRO A 144 -27.78 20.52 16.75
C PRO A 144 -26.59 21.18 17.46
N HIS A 145 -25.92 22.15 16.81
CA HIS A 145 -24.65 22.79 17.24
C HIS A 145 -23.39 21.89 17.25
N PRO A 146 -22.96 21.36 16.10
CA PRO A 146 -21.79 20.49 16.02
C PRO A 146 -20.48 21.27 15.97
N THR A 147 -19.43 20.78 16.64
CA THR A 147 -18.06 21.33 16.59
C THR A 147 -17.32 20.99 15.28
N ASN A 148 -17.88 20.14 14.42
CA ASN A 148 -17.20 19.64 13.24
C ASN A 148 -18.14 19.43 12.03
N LEU A 149 -17.57 19.63 10.85
CA LEU A 149 -18.24 19.70 9.58
C LEU A 149 -18.04 18.39 8.72
N ALA A 150 -18.87 17.32 8.86
CA ALA A 150 -19.15 16.23 7.86
C ALA A 150 -20.71 16.13 7.54
N TYR A 151 -21.35 16.37 6.35
CA TYR A 151 -21.81 15.50 5.22
C TYR A 151 -22.75 16.14 4.13
N THR A 152 -22.97 15.42 3.00
CA THR A 152 -24.11 15.48 2.02
C THR A 152 -25.13 14.32 2.21
N ALA A 153 -26.31 14.41 1.59
CA ALA A 153 -27.56 13.68 1.93
C ALA A 153 -27.86 12.33 1.21
N VAL A 154 -26.90 11.67 0.56
CA VAL A 154 -27.15 10.36 -0.08
C VAL A 154 -26.86 9.20 0.88
N GLY A 155 -27.74 8.21 0.95
CA GLY A 155 -27.56 7.01 1.77
C GLY A 155 -26.32 6.22 1.34
N LEU A 156 -25.33 6.13 2.23
CA LEU A 156 -24.07 5.43 1.95
C LEU A 156 -24.07 4.09 2.71
N GLY A 157 -24.52 3.03 2.03
CA GLY A 157 -24.13 1.66 2.34
C GLY A 157 -22.64 1.40 2.09
N ASP A 158 -21.96 2.40 1.55
CA ASP A 158 -20.57 2.38 1.14
C ASP A 158 -19.64 2.85 2.27
N ARG A 159 -18.40 2.37 2.26
CA ARG A 159 -17.28 2.84 3.07
C ARG A 159 -16.25 3.45 2.16
N VAL A 160 -15.70 4.59 2.58
CA VAL A 160 -14.65 5.27 1.82
C VAL A 160 -13.34 5.08 2.56
N VAL A 161 -12.34 4.59 1.84
CA VAL A 161 -10.96 4.45 2.30
C VAL A 161 -10.16 5.57 1.65
N MET A 162 -9.37 6.30 2.44
CA MET A 162 -8.59 7.45 1.97
C MET A 162 -7.24 7.48 2.65
N ARG A 163 -6.20 7.81 1.88
CA ARG A 163 -4.85 8.07 2.39
C ARG A 163 -4.78 9.52 2.87
N ASN A 164 -4.69 9.68 4.18
CA ASN A 164 -4.81 10.98 4.85
C ASN A 164 -3.58 11.90 4.66
N ASP A 165 -2.44 11.36 4.23
CA ASP A 165 -1.23 12.10 3.87
C ASP A 165 -1.31 12.74 2.45
N ARG A 166 -2.32 12.36 1.66
CA ARG A 166 -2.44 12.73 0.25
C ARG A 166 -3.79 13.32 -0.11
N THR A 167 -4.88 12.75 0.41
CA THR A 167 -6.24 13.11 0.03
C THR A 167 -6.86 13.96 1.13
N LEU A 168 -7.00 15.26 0.84
CA LEU A 168 -7.85 16.13 1.66
C LEU A 168 -9.31 15.74 1.49
N HIS A 169 -10.05 15.78 2.58
CA HIS A 169 -11.49 15.48 2.60
C HIS A 169 -12.24 16.55 3.37
N GLY A 170 -13.51 16.75 3.02
CA GLY A 170 -14.34 17.81 3.58
C GLY A 170 -15.81 17.62 3.20
N ARG A 171 -16.63 18.64 3.48
CA ARG A 171 -18.08 18.59 3.27
C ARG A 171 -18.69 19.93 2.83
N THR A 172 -19.98 19.89 2.51
CA THR A 172 -20.92 21.03 2.55
C THR A 172 -21.79 21.04 3.82
N ALA A 173 -22.34 22.19 4.24
CA ALA A 173 -23.18 22.31 5.45
C ALA A 173 -24.42 21.37 5.46
N PHE A 174 -24.92 21.05 6.66
CA PHE A 174 -26.08 20.16 6.87
C PHE A 174 -27.42 20.92 6.88
N ASP A 175 -28.45 20.32 6.29
CA ASP A 175 -29.84 20.76 6.47
C ASP A 175 -30.45 20.04 7.69
N PRO A 176 -30.74 20.76 8.80
CA PRO A 176 -31.25 20.17 10.04
C PRO A 176 -32.59 19.44 9.88
N ASN A 177 -33.32 19.67 8.79
CA ASN A 177 -34.65 19.13 8.57
C ASN A 177 -34.66 17.75 7.87
N LEU A 178 -33.51 17.27 7.39
CA LEU A 178 -33.40 16.00 6.64
C LEU A 178 -33.11 14.76 7.52
N GLY A 179 -33.18 14.90 8.85
CA GLY A 179 -33.09 13.79 9.81
C GLY A 179 -31.70 13.57 10.44
N ARG A 180 -31.52 12.50 11.20
CA ARG A 180 -30.27 12.22 11.92
C ARG A 180 -29.30 11.39 11.06
N ARG A 181 -28.00 11.69 11.16
CA ARG A 181 -26.93 10.95 10.48
C ARG A 181 -25.84 10.56 11.46
N HIS A 182 -25.40 9.31 11.39
CA HIS A 182 -24.38 8.72 12.27
C HIS A 182 -23.38 7.93 11.43
N TRP A 183 -22.11 8.27 11.57
CA TRP A 183 -20.98 7.67 10.87
C TRP A 183 -19.94 7.16 11.84
N HIS A 184 -19.23 6.14 11.41
CA HIS A 184 -18.11 5.57 12.12
C HIS A 184 -16.86 5.72 11.25
N GLY A 185 -15.74 6.07 11.86
CA GLY A 185 -14.43 6.09 11.21
C GLY A 185 -13.38 5.42 12.08
N CYS A 186 -12.31 4.97 11.46
CA CYS A 186 -11.09 4.54 12.13
C CYS A 186 -9.89 4.98 11.29
N TYR A 187 -8.73 5.09 11.92
CA TYR A 187 -7.47 5.26 11.22
C TYR A 187 -6.79 3.91 11.12
N ILE A 188 -6.18 3.66 9.97
CA ILE A 188 -5.36 2.49 9.72
C ILE A 188 -4.00 2.93 9.23
N ASP A 189 -2.99 2.08 9.41
CA ASP A 189 -1.73 2.21 8.68
C ASP A 189 -1.95 1.93 7.18
N GLY A 190 -0.95 2.19 6.34
CA GLY A 190 -0.97 1.90 4.90
C GLY A 190 0.01 0.80 4.46
N ASP A 191 0.97 0.42 5.31
CA ASP A 191 2.05 -0.50 4.95
C ASP A 191 1.57 -1.93 4.65
N ALA A 192 0.60 -2.45 5.41
CA ALA A 192 0.05 -3.78 5.18
C ALA A 192 -0.79 -3.84 3.90
N MET A 193 -1.47 -2.76 3.52
CA MET A 193 -2.18 -2.70 2.23
C MET A 193 -1.20 -2.85 1.06
N GLU A 194 -0.06 -2.17 1.12
CA GLU A 194 0.98 -2.25 0.09
C GLU A 194 1.63 -3.64 0.07
N SER A 195 2.02 -4.14 1.24
CA SER A 195 2.57 -5.50 1.40
C SER A 195 1.64 -6.57 0.83
N ARG A 196 0.35 -6.46 1.15
CA ARG A 196 -0.69 -7.38 0.66
C ARG A 196 -0.84 -7.31 -0.85
N ARG A 197 -0.82 -6.12 -1.44
CA ARG A 197 -0.82 -5.94 -2.91
C ARG A 197 0.35 -6.69 -3.55
N LEU A 198 1.55 -6.57 -2.98
CA LEU A 198 2.76 -7.24 -3.50
C LEU A 198 2.67 -8.78 -3.39
N ILE A 199 2.17 -9.29 -2.26
CA ILE A 199 1.95 -10.73 -2.06
C ILE A 199 0.95 -11.27 -3.09
N LEU A 200 -0.18 -10.58 -3.27
CA LEU A 200 -1.21 -10.99 -4.22
C LEU A 200 -0.72 -10.95 -5.67
N ARG A 201 0.09 -9.93 -6.05
CA ARG A 201 0.73 -9.90 -7.39
C ARG A 201 1.62 -11.10 -7.61
N ARG A 202 2.45 -11.47 -6.63
CA ARG A 202 3.33 -12.65 -6.73
C ARG A 202 2.53 -13.95 -6.85
N ALA A 203 1.49 -14.10 -6.05
CA ALA A 203 0.64 -15.29 -6.07
C ALA A 203 -0.15 -15.44 -7.38
N GLY A 204 -0.55 -14.32 -8.00
CA GLY A 204 -1.26 -14.29 -9.28
C GLY A 204 -0.38 -14.39 -10.53
N GLY A 205 0.93 -14.69 -10.40
CA GLY A 205 1.87 -14.76 -11.52
C GLY A 205 2.33 -13.41 -12.06
N GLY A 206 2.03 -12.31 -11.36
CA GLY A 206 2.55 -10.98 -11.69
C GLY A 206 4.05 -10.92 -11.50
N ALA A 207 4.76 -10.37 -12.49
CA ALA A 207 6.19 -10.12 -12.39
C ALA A 207 6.48 -9.29 -11.12
N PRO A 208 7.52 -9.63 -10.33
CA PRO A 208 7.91 -8.83 -9.18
C PRO A 208 8.18 -7.38 -9.62
N LEU A 209 7.76 -6.42 -8.80
CA LEU A 209 8.15 -5.02 -9.00
C LEU A 209 9.66 -4.92 -8.74
N ASN A 210 10.38 -4.60 -9.81
CA ASN A 210 11.80 -4.28 -9.84
C ASN A 210 12.03 -2.78 -9.71
#